data_AF-A0A2V6G1Z2-F1
#
_entry.id   AF-A0A2V6G1Z2-F1
#
_cell.length_a   1.000
_cell.length_b   1.000
_cell.length_c   1.000
_cell.angle_alpha   90.00
_cell.angle_beta   90.00
_cell.angle_gamma   90.00
#
_symmetry.space_group_name_H-M   'P 1'
#
loop_
_entity.id
_entity.type
_entity.pdbx_description
1 polymer ?
#
loop_
_entity_poly.entity_id
_entity_poly.type
_entity_poly.pdbx_seq_one_letter_code
_entity_poly.pdbx_strand_id
1 'polypeptide(L)'
;MASVKSSSKARSKQVRRQSVLPDYLISRVALEDLRSRVAELGVAKENEPDWNKLRDSLGKKYGLRSAQADELVRALERLWLLPFHRYEACAPHILFLFTALPDIESGFRRDADKQGLLLTKAYRVMAEMLLQGCSICPGEPHHLANHLKQAIESPVPEARIDALPLARLLASAADGVCGNNRYRTKEPNIIATYEHRAWRGMFEDALASAYKFESYSRKLRSTKEFWREWKDLKATTFKDYDFWDKNGIVRRTAIPEGNWNRERLPHFRDVADKFQVAFDVFCWKWFLYGMKRAKPRDEPLVQKTSYAFTPYGTQVFIPGYWSIDVNRDFNWDEITRLHRARGVPRQGEKLEQNRAELLKQAKRARNANRKAKRKGLRGEKRYAFIKAGARLDERTDNASVRRLLRQPLSRSVIAYRADE
;
A
#
# COMPACT_ATOMS: atom_id res chain seq x y z
N MET A 1 58.58 36.90 20.22
CA MET A 1 58.15 36.08 19.06
C MET A 1 57.65 34.73 19.55
N ALA A 2 56.33 34.50 19.55
CA ALA A 2 55.74 33.17 19.58
C ALA A 2 54.27 33.30 19.13
N SER A 3 54.04 33.00 17.85
CA SER A 3 52.73 32.96 17.21
C SER A 3 52.10 31.60 17.49
N VAL A 4 51.03 31.58 18.29
CA VAL A 4 50.23 30.37 18.54
C VAL A 4 49.14 30.29 17.49
N LYS A 5 49.33 29.40 16.52
CA LYS A 5 48.37 29.09 15.45
C LYS A 5 47.12 28.43 16.04
N SER A 6 45.96 29.01 15.74
CA SER A 6 44.64 28.45 16.00
C SER A 6 44.33 27.35 14.98
N SER A 7 44.19 26.10 15.43
CA SER A 7 43.71 25.00 14.59
C SER A 7 42.17 24.98 14.57
N SER A 8 41.57 25.48 13.49
CA SER A 8 40.14 25.37 13.24
C SER A 8 39.78 23.93 12.83
N LYS A 9 39.12 23.18 13.72
CA LYS A 9 38.49 21.89 13.38
C LYS A 9 37.25 22.14 12.54
N ALA A 10 37.41 22.18 11.21
CA ALA A 10 36.30 22.07 10.28
C ALA A 10 35.76 20.63 10.31
N ARG A 11 34.63 20.41 11.01
CA ARG A 11 33.83 19.19 10.90
C ARG A 11 33.26 19.13 9.47
N SER A 12 33.79 18.25 8.64
CA SER A 12 33.17 17.93 7.36
C SER A 12 31.79 17.32 7.62
N LYS A 13 30.74 18.00 7.14
CA LYS A 13 29.41 17.40 7.02
C LYS A 13 29.52 16.34 5.92
N GLN A 14 29.68 15.09 6.32
CA GLN A 14 29.55 13.95 5.41
C GLN A 14 28.15 14.00 4.81
N VAL A 15 28.06 14.36 3.53
CA VAL A 15 26.80 14.34 2.76
C VAL A 15 26.37 12.89 2.69
N ARG A 16 25.48 12.47 3.61
CA ARG A 16 24.85 11.15 3.59
C ARG A 16 24.12 11.04 2.26
N ARG A 17 24.67 10.25 1.33
CA ARG A 17 24.10 10.05 0.00
C ARG A 17 22.73 9.40 0.20
N GLN A 18 21.68 10.05 -0.31
CA GLN A 18 20.30 9.60 -0.16
C GLN A 18 20.10 8.31 -0.97
N SER A 19 19.48 7.30 -0.36
CA SER A 19 19.12 6.04 -1.03
C SER A 19 18.17 6.32 -2.21
N VAL A 20 18.14 5.42 -3.19
CA VAL A 20 17.21 5.53 -4.34
C VAL A 20 15.78 5.26 -3.88
N LEU A 21 15.62 4.30 -2.97
CA LEU A 21 14.36 3.88 -2.38
C LEU A 21 14.36 4.06 -0.85
N PRO A 22 13.18 4.26 -0.23
CA PRO A 22 13.07 4.36 1.22
C PRO A 22 13.47 3.09 1.98
N ASP A 23 14.27 3.23 3.05
CA ASP A 23 14.74 2.10 3.88
C ASP A 23 13.61 1.29 4.52
N TYR A 24 12.49 1.92 4.87
CA TYR A 24 11.35 1.21 5.50
C TYR A 24 10.71 0.17 4.57
N LEU A 25 10.96 0.26 3.26
CA LEU A 25 10.52 -0.75 2.30
C LEU A 25 11.53 -1.89 2.21
N ILE A 26 12.79 -1.55 1.99
CA ILE A 26 13.81 -2.48 1.49
C ILE A 26 14.96 -2.75 2.47
N SER A 27 14.88 -2.31 3.73
CA SER A 27 15.87 -2.69 4.74
C SER A 27 15.84 -4.19 5.01
N ARG A 28 16.97 -4.78 5.43
CA ARG A 28 17.05 -6.21 5.79
C ARG A 28 16.01 -6.57 6.85
N VAL A 29 15.87 -5.74 7.88
CA VAL A 29 14.85 -5.90 8.93
C VAL A 29 13.43 -5.92 8.35
N ALA A 30 13.10 -4.99 7.43
CA ALA A 30 11.78 -4.97 6.80
C ALA A 30 11.52 -6.21 5.92
N LEU A 31 12.55 -6.73 5.25
CA LEU A 31 12.45 -7.94 4.43
C LEU A 31 12.29 -9.19 5.30
N GLU A 32 13.06 -9.30 6.38
CA GLU A 32 12.98 -10.40 7.35
C GLU A 32 11.61 -10.44 8.04
N ASP A 33 11.07 -9.29 8.47
CA ASP A 33 9.71 -9.20 9.02
C ASP A 33 8.66 -9.66 7.99
N LEU A 34 8.76 -9.21 6.73
CA LEU A 34 7.84 -9.65 5.69
C LEU A 34 7.96 -11.17 5.43
N ARG A 35 9.18 -11.72 5.38
CA ARG A 35 9.43 -13.16 5.23
C ARG A 35 8.80 -13.96 6.36
N SER A 36 9.01 -13.54 7.61
CA SER A 36 8.42 -14.21 8.78
C SER A 36 6.90 -14.26 8.67
N ARG A 37 6.26 -13.12 8.38
CA ARG A 37 4.80 -13.04 8.21
C ARG A 37 4.28 -13.93 7.09
N VAL A 38 4.98 -13.97 5.96
CA VAL A 38 4.60 -14.81 4.80
C VAL A 38 4.77 -16.30 5.13
N ALA A 39 5.83 -16.66 5.85
CA ALA A 39 6.08 -18.03 6.30
C ALA A 39 5.03 -18.51 7.31
N GLU A 40 4.60 -17.66 8.26
CA GLU A 40 3.52 -17.95 9.21
C GLU A 40 2.19 -18.27 8.52
N LEU A 41 1.96 -17.73 7.32
CA LEU A 41 0.78 -18.04 6.50
C LEU A 41 0.92 -19.38 5.76
N GLY A 42 2.09 -20.04 5.80
CA GLY A 42 2.37 -21.26 5.04
C GLY A 42 2.45 -21.01 3.53
N VAL A 43 2.87 -19.81 3.10
CA VAL A 43 3.12 -19.51 1.68
C VAL A 43 4.50 -20.04 1.30
N ALA A 44 4.55 -21.10 0.52
CA ALA A 44 5.77 -21.56 -0.12
C ALA A 44 6.03 -20.69 -1.37
N LYS A 45 7.11 -19.90 -1.34
CA LYS A 45 7.58 -19.18 -2.52
C LYS A 45 8.59 -20.08 -3.26
N GLU A 46 8.16 -20.62 -4.40
CA GLU A 46 9.01 -21.46 -5.24
C GLU A 46 10.01 -20.63 -6.05
N ASN A 47 11.10 -21.28 -6.48
CA ASN A 47 12.11 -20.70 -7.38
C ASN A 47 12.73 -19.40 -6.84
N GLU A 48 13.09 -19.40 -5.56
CA GLU A 48 13.79 -18.27 -4.95
C GLU A 48 15.15 -18.04 -5.65
N PRO A 49 15.40 -16.81 -6.16
CA PRO A 49 16.69 -16.46 -6.72
C PRO A 49 17.80 -16.48 -5.66
N ASP A 50 19.01 -16.89 -6.06
CA ASP A 50 20.21 -16.60 -5.26
C ASP A 50 20.51 -15.10 -5.31
N TRP A 51 20.07 -14.39 -4.27
CA TRP A 51 20.18 -12.94 -4.16
C TRP A 51 21.63 -12.45 -4.15
N ASN A 52 22.57 -13.24 -3.60
CA ASN A 52 23.99 -12.87 -3.57
C ASN A 52 24.59 -12.96 -4.98
N LYS A 53 24.34 -14.08 -5.67
CA LYS A 53 24.76 -14.25 -7.07
C LYS A 53 24.13 -13.20 -7.97
N LEU A 54 22.85 -12.88 -7.75
CA LEU A 54 22.15 -11.86 -8.52
C LEU A 54 22.73 -10.46 -8.27
N ARG A 55 23.10 -10.12 -7.03
CA ARG A 55 23.76 -8.86 -6.68
C ARG A 55 25.05 -8.68 -7.46
N ASP A 56 25.90 -9.71 -7.44
CA ASP A 56 27.21 -9.65 -8.08
C ASP A 56 27.07 -9.59 -9.61
N SER A 57 26.14 -10.38 -10.16
CA SER A 57 25.81 -10.38 -11.59
C SER A 57 25.26 -9.04 -12.09
N LEU A 58 24.25 -8.48 -11.41
CA LEU A 58 23.66 -7.18 -11.77
C LEU A 58 24.65 -6.03 -11.55
N GLY A 59 25.43 -6.10 -10.47
CA GLY A 59 26.50 -5.14 -10.18
C GLY A 59 27.51 -5.06 -11.33
N LYS A 60 28.00 -6.22 -11.79
CA LYS A 60 28.92 -6.30 -12.94
C LYS A 60 28.27 -5.88 -14.25
N LYS A 61 27.06 -6.38 -14.54
CA LYS A 61 26.36 -6.14 -15.81
C LYS A 61 26.06 -4.65 -16.05
N TYR A 62 25.66 -3.94 -15.00
CA TYR A 62 25.22 -2.54 -15.10
C TYR A 62 26.21 -1.54 -14.49
N GLY A 63 27.43 -1.98 -14.12
CA GLY A 63 28.45 -1.10 -13.53
C GLY A 63 28.02 -0.44 -12.22
N LEU A 64 27.15 -1.10 -11.43
CA LEU A 64 26.62 -0.54 -10.20
C LEU A 64 27.63 -0.66 -9.06
N ARG A 65 27.72 0.38 -8.23
CA ARG A 65 28.45 0.31 -6.96
C ARG A 65 27.83 -0.75 -6.05
N SER A 66 28.64 -1.40 -5.21
CA SER A 66 28.18 -2.45 -4.29
C SER A 66 26.92 -2.07 -3.49
N ALA A 67 26.86 -0.84 -2.96
CA ALA A 67 25.70 -0.36 -2.21
C ALA A 67 24.43 -0.24 -3.08
N GLN A 68 24.56 0.18 -4.35
CA GLN A 68 23.44 0.30 -5.28
C GLN A 68 22.97 -1.07 -5.78
N ALA A 69 23.90 -1.99 -6.02
CA ALA A 69 23.58 -3.37 -6.38
C ALA A 69 22.83 -4.08 -5.25
N ASP A 70 23.27 -3.90 -4.01
CA ASP A 70 22.61 -4.44 -2.82
C ASP A 70 21.23 -3.79 -2.58
N GLU A 71 21.08 -2.48 -2.78
CA GLU A 71 19.78 -1.80 -2.74
C GLU A 71 18.80 -2.30 -3.82
N LEU A 72 19.28 -2.47 -5.06
CA LEU A 72 18.52 -3.03 -6.18
C LEU A 72 18.05 -4.46 -5.85
N VAL A 73 18.95 -5.32 -5.37
CA VAL A 73 18.60 -6.71 -5.04
C VAL A 73 17.57 -6.76 -3.91
N ARG A 74 17.69 -5.92 -2.87
CA ARG A 74 16.68 -5.85 -1.81
C ARG A 74 15.31 -5.39 -2.33
N ALA A 75 15.28 -4.49 -3.30
CA ALA A 75 14.03 -4.08 -3.95
C ALA A 75 13.41 -5.21 -4.79
N LEU A 76 14.23 -5.99 -5.50
CA LEU A 76 13.79 -7.17 -6.24
C LEU A 76 13.31 -8.29 -5.29
N GLU A 77 14.03 -8.52 -4.20
CA GLU A 77 13.65 -9.46 -3.14
C GLU A 77 12.28 -9.08 -2.55
N ARG A 78 12.09 -7.80 -2.21
CA ARG A 78 10.79 -7.31 -1.76
C ARG A 78 9.69 -7.58 -2.77
N LEU A 79 9.92 -7.23 -4.03
CA LEU A 79 8.95 -7.43 -5.10
C LEU A 79 8.57 -8.91 -5.25
N TRP A 80 9.56 -9.81 -5.14
CA TRP A 80 9.35 -11.25 -5.17
C TRP A 80 8.51 -11.76 -3.99
N LEU A 81 8.61 -11.13 -2.82
CA LEU A 81 7.78 -11.48 -1.65
C LEU A 81 6.31 -11.06 -1.77
N LEU A 82 5.97 -10.10 -2.63
CA LEU A 82 4.59 -9.62 -2.78
C LEU A 82 3.68 -10.64 -3.50
N PRO A 83 2.38 -10.74 -3.19
CA PRO A 83 1.47 -11.77 -3.73
C PRO A 83 0.84 -11.40 -5.08
N PHE A 84 0.42 -10.14 -5.26
CA PHE A 84 -0.29 -9.68 -6.46
C PHE A 84 0.64 -9.10 -7.53
N HIS A 85 1.95 -9.03 -7.25
CA HIS A 85 2.91 -8.50 -8.21
C HIS A 85 3.30 -9.59 -9.20
N ARG A 86 3.13 -9.30 -10.49
CA ARG A 86 3.76 -10.08 -11.57
C ARG A 86 5.25 -9.73 -11.55
N TYR A 87 6.04 -10.53 -10.84
CA TYR A 87 7.48 -10.29 -10.67
C TYR A 87 8.15 -9.97 -12.02
N GLU A 88 7.86 -10.77 -13.05
CA GLU A 88 8.39 -10.59 -14.41
C GLU A 88 8.01 -9.26 -15.06
N ALA A 89 6.80 -8.75 -14.81
CA ALA A 89 6.35 -7.47 -15.35
C ALA A 89 6.86 -6.27 -14.54
N CYS A 90 7.07 -6.46 -13.23
CA CYS A 90 7.45 -5.38 -12.31
C CYS A 90 8.97 -5.21 -12.15
N ALA A 91 9.73 -6.31 -12.20
CA ALA A 91 11.18 -6.30 -12.01
C ALA A 91 11.92 -5.41 -13.05
N PRO A 92 11.51 -5.35 -14.33
CA PRO A 92 12.09 -4.43 -15.30
C PRO A 92 11.98 -2.96 -14.90
N HIS A 93 10.91 -2.56 -14.19
CA HIS A 93 10.76 -1.18 -13.71
C HIS A 93 11.72 -0.86 -12.56
N ILE A 94 11.92 -1.82 -11.65
CA ILE A 94 12.93 -1.70 -10.60
C ILE A 94 14.33 -1.65 -11.21
N LEU A 95 14.64 -2.49 -12.21
CA LEU A 95 15.91 -2.40 -12.93
C LEU A 95 16.11 -1.04 -13.60
N PHE A 96 15.10 -0.54 -14.33
CA PHE A 96 15.15 0.75 -15.00
C PHE A 96 15.41 1.91 -14.03
N LEU A 97 14.79 1.90 -12.84
CA LEU A 97 15.00 2.89 -11.78
C LEU A 97 16.48 3.03 -11.36
N PHE A 98 17.20 1.90 -11.30
CA PHE A 98 18.59 1.86 -10.84
C PHE A 98 19.63 1.98 -11.97
N THR A 99 19.22 1.75 -13.21
CA THR A 99 20.14 1.64 -14.36
C THR A 99 20.01 2.81 -15.33
N ALA A 100 18.98 2.81 -16.18
CA ALA A 100 18.83 3.81 -17.24
C ALA A 100 18.24 5.14 -16.77
N LEU A 101 17.33 5.14 -15.79
CA LEU A 101 16.67 6.36 -15.35
C LEU A 101 17.63 7.46 -14.83
N PRO A 102 18.67 7.15 -14.03
CA PRO A 102 19.63 8.17 -13.57
C PRO A 102 20.33 8.92 -14.72
N ASP A 103 20.67 8.23 -15.80
CA ASP A 103 21.35 8.83 -16.96
C ASP A 103 20.38 9.67 -17.79
N ILE A 104 19.17 9.16 -18.03
CA ILE A 104 18.12 9.91 -18.73
C ILE A 104 17.74 11.18 -17.95
N GLU A 105 17.56 11.07 -16.64
CA GLU A 105 17.27 12.21 -15.77
C GLU A 105 18.40 13.24 -15.79
N SER A 106 19.65 12.80 -15.86
CA SER A 106 20.81 13.68 -16.01
C SER A 106 20.82 14.40 -17.36
N GLY A 107 20.41 13.71 -18.44
CA GLY A 107 20.15 14.31 -19.75
C GLY A 107 19.12 15.45 -19.66
N PHE A 108 17.92 15.15 -19.13
CA PHE A 108 16.87 16.17 -18.98
C PHE A 108 17.29 17.36 -18.12
N ARG A 109 18.14 17.16 -17.11
CA ARG A 109 18.70 18.29 -16.33
C ARG A 109 19.63 19.16 -17.17
N ARG A 110 20.48 18.56 -18.01
CA ARG A 110 21.37 19.31 -18.91
C ARG A 110 20.57 20.11 -19.94
N ASP A 111 19.49 19.52 -20.45
CA ASP A 111 18.67 20.13 -21.50
C ASP A 111 17.60 21.08 -20.94
N ALA A 112 17.57 21.29 -19.62
CA ALA A 112 16.53 22.05 -18.92
C ALA A 112 15.08 21.59 -19.24
N ASP A 113 14.92 20.30 -19.55
CA ASP A 113 13.66 19.69 -19.95
C ASP A 113 12.75 19.46 -18.73
N LYS A 114 11.89 20.44 -18.48
CA LYS A 114 10.94 20.40 -17.35
C LYS A 114 9.93 19.27 -17.47
N GLN A 115 9.54 18.87 -18.69
CA GLN A 115 8.56 17.81 -18.88
C GLN A 115 9.19 16.44 -18.60
N GLY A 116 10.40 16.21 -19.13
CA GLY A 116 11.20 15.02 -18.83
C GLY A 116 11.44 14.87 -17.32
N LEU A 117 11.86 15.94 -16.64
CA LEU A 117 12.07 15.92 -15.18
C LEU A 117 10.79 15.66 -14.38
N LEU A 118 9.63 16.14 -14.87
CA LEU A 118 8.35 15.85 -14.23
C LEU A 118 8.00 14.36 -14.33
N LEU A 119 8.23 13.76 -15.50
CA LEU A 119 7.99 12.35 -15.75
C LEU A 119 8.89 11.47 -14.90
N THR A 120 10.19 11.79 -14.80
CA THR A 120 11.12 11.01 -13.95
C THR A 120 10.71 11.09 -12.48
N LYS A 121 10.25 12.25 -12.00
CA LYS A 121 9.71 12.39 -10.64
C LYS A 121 8.48 11.49 -10.42
N ALA A 122 7.53 11.52 -11.35
CA ALA A 122 6.34 10.68 -11.29
C ALA A 122 6.67 9.18 -11.33
N TYR A 123 7.65 8.80 -12.16
CA TYR A 123 8.12 7.42 -12.26
C TYR A 123 8.71 6.91 -10.94
N ARG A 124 9.48 7.74 -10.24
CA ARG A 124 10.01 7.40 -8.90
C ARG A 124 8.89 7.14 -7.89
N VAL A 125 7.83 7.95 -7.91
CA VAL A 125 6.64 7.72 -7.07
C VAL A 125 5.99 6.37 -7.39
N MET A 126 5.83 6.05 -8.69
CA MET A 126 5.29 4.75 -9.10
C MET A 126 6.17 3.58 -8.68
N ALA A 127 7.49 3.72 -8.76
CA ALA A 127 8.41 2.68 -8.34
C ALA A 127 8.36 2.43 -6.81
N GLU A 128 8.14 3.46 -6.00
CA GLU A 128 7.87 3.28 -4.57
C GLU A 128 6.52 2.59 -4.31
N MET A 129 5.48 2.91 -5.09
CA MET A 129 4.17 2.26 -4.97
C MET A 129 4.22 0.78 -5.35
N LEU A 130 5.01 0.41 -6.37
CA LEU A 130 5.25 -0.98 -6.78
C LEU A 130 5.83 -1.87 -5.68
N LEU A 131 6.36 -1.29 -4.60
CA LEU A 131 6.94 -2.05 -3.49
C LEU A 131 6.02 -2.11 -2.26
N GLN A 132 4.81 -1.54 -2.32
CA GLN A 132 3.95 -1.38 -1.14
C GLN A 132 2.70 -2.25 -1.12
N GLY A 133 2.42 -2.99 -2.20
CA GLY A 133 1.18 -3.75 -2.38
C GLY A 133 0.31 -3.17 -3.49
N CYS A 134 -0.45 -4.02 -4.19
CA CYS A 134 -1.33 -3.58 -5.27
C CYS A 134 -2.61 -2.90 -4.76
N SER A 135 -3.06 -3.26 -3.55
CA SER A 135 -4.30 -2.78 -2.91
C SER A 135 -4.32 -1.27 -2.63
N ILE A 136 -3.17 -0.60 -2.69
CA ILE A 136 -3.08 0.86 -2.50
C ILE A 136 -3.03 1.65 -3.82
N CYS A 137 -2.95 0.98 -4.97
CA CYS A 137 -2.81 1.61 -6.28
C CYS A 137 -4.14 1.59 -7.04
N PRO A 138 -4.64 2.72 -7.58
CA PRO A 138 -5.95 2.83 -8.27
C PRO A 138 -6.09 1.99 -9.56
N GLY A 139 -5.06 1.21 -9.91
CA GLY A 139 -5.04 0.26 -11.02
C GLY A 139 -3.77 -0.58 -10.94
N GLU A 140 -3.48 -1.31 -12.01
CA GLU A 140 -2.28 -2.13 -12.13
C GLU A 140 -1.01 -1.25 -12.18
N PRO A 141 -0.16 -1.28 -11.14
CA PRO A 141 0.93 -0.30 -11.00
C PRO A 141 1.99 -0.43 -12.10
N HIS A 142 2.21 -1.63 -12.64
CA HIS A 142 3.17 -1.87 -13.72
C HIS A 142 2.72 -1.26 -15.05
N HIS A 143 1.42 -1.26 -15.37
CA HIS A 143 0.91 -0.60 -16.57
C HIS A 143 1.12 0.92 -16.50
N LEU A 144 0.83 1.54 -15.35
CA LEU A 144 1.07 2.97 -15.12
C LEU A 144 2.56 3.32 -15.17
N ALA A 145 3.42 2.48 -14.58
CA ALA A 145 4.87 2.64 -14.65
C ALA A 145 5.38 2.52 -16.10
N ASN A 146 4.86 1.58 -16.88
CA ASN A 146 5.24 1.40 -18.27
C ASN A 146 4.84 2.61 -19.14
N HIS A 147 3.65 3.17 -18.93
CA HIS A 147 3.21 4.40 -19.62
C HIS A 147 4.18 5.57 -19.38
N LEU A 148 4.58 5.77 -18.12
CA LEU A 148 5.58 6.79 -17.77
C LEU A 148 6.97 6.47 -18.37
N LYS A 149 7.39 5.21 -18.35
CA LYS A 149 8.67 4.77 -18.92
C LYS A 149 8.75 5.05 -20.42
N GLN A 150 7.71 4.68 -21.18
CA GLN A 150 7.64 4.93 -22.63
C GLN A 150 7.74 6.42 -22.95
N ALA A 151 7.08 7.28 -22.17
CA ALA A 151 7.20 8.72 -22.33
C ALA A 151 8.60 9.24 -21.98
N ILE A 152 9.24 8.71 -20.93
CA ILE A 152 10.61 9.07 -20.54
C ILE A 152 11.62 8.68 -21.63
N GLU A 153 11.47 7.49 -22.20
CA GLU A 153 12.38 6.98 -23.24
C GLU A 153 12.09 7.55 -24.62
N SER A 154 10.93 8.19 -24.82
CA SER A 154 10.57 8.78 -26.11
C SER A 154 11.57 9.89 -26.49
N PRO A 155 12.17 9.80 -27.70
CA PRO A 155 12.97 10.88 -28.26
C PRO A 155 12.09 12.04 -28.75
N VAL A 156 10.79 11.79 -28.95
CA VAL A 156 9.81 12.77 -29.43
C VAL A 156 9.10 13.41 -28.23
N PRO A 157 9.27 14.73 -27.97
CA PRO A 157 8.61 15.42 -26.86
C PRO A 157 7.09 15.35 -26.90
N GLU A 158 6.48 15.37 -28.09
CA GLU A 158 5.03 15.32 -28.28
C GLU A 158 4.42 14.00 -27.78
N ALA A 159 5.16 12.89 -27.89
CA ALA A 159 4.73 11.59 -27.37
C ALA A 159 4.64 11.55 -25.83
N ARG A 160 5.12 12.60 -25.14
CA ARG A 160 5.02 12.72 -23.69
C ARG A 160 3.69 13.32 -23.24
N ILE A 161 2.96 13.99 -24.14
CA ILE A 161 1.74 14.75 -23.81
C ILE A 161 0.73 13.88 -23.08
N ASP A 162 0.54 12.63 -23.51
CA ASP A 162 -0.41 11.69 -22.91
C ASP A 162 0.00 11.18 -21.51
N ALA A 163 1.29 11.27 -21.18
CA ALA A 163 1.80 10.90 -19.86
C ALA A 163 1.82 12.09 -18.87
N LEU A 164 1.77 13.34 -19.38
CA LEU A 164 1.83 14.53 -18.53
C LEU A 164 0.68 14.64 -17.52
N PRO A 165 -0.59 14.30 -17.81
CA PRO A 165 -1.65 14.35 -16.81
C PRO A 165 -1.35 13.47 -15.59
N LEU A 166 -0.97 12.21 -15.82
CA LEU A 166 -0.55 11.29 -14.76
C LEU A 166 0.67 11.84 -14.01
N ALA A 167 1.66 12.32 -14.75
CA ALA A 167 2.87 12.86 -14.16
C ALA A 167 2.59 14.08 -13.27
N ARG A 168 1.70 14.98 -13.68
CA ARG A 168 1.31 16.16 -12.89
C ARG A 168 0.60 15.78 -11.60
N LEU A 169 -0.30 14.80 -11.65
CA LEU A 169 -0.98 14.28 -10.46
C LEU A 169 0.04 13.76 -9.44
N LEU A 170 0.98 12.92 -9.88
CA LEU A 170 1.99 12.31 -9.03
C LEU A 170 3.14 13.26 -8.65
N ALA A 171 3.44 14.26 -9.47
CA ALA A 171 4.53 15.21 -9.21
C ALA A 171 4.18 16.22 -8.11
N SER A 172 2.90 16.42 -7.81
CA SER A 172 2.48 17.12 -6.60
C SER A 172 2.86 16.37 -5.33
N ALA A 173 3.25 15.10 -5.46
CA ALA A 173 3.57 14.28 -4.31
C ALA A 173 4.86 14.74 -3.64
N ALA A 174 4.76 15.02 -2.35
CA ALA A 174 5.85 15.48 -1.50
C ALA A 174 5.77 14.73 -0.16
N ASP A 175 6.92 14.28 0.33
CA ASP A 175 7.05 13.62 1.65
C ASP A 175 6.04 12.48 1.88
N GLY A 176 5.76 11.68 0.84
CA GLY A 176 4.82 10.55 0.93
C GLY A 176 3.33 10.89 0.77
N VAL A 177 2.99 12.16 0.60
CA VAL A 177 1.61 12.65 0.44
C VAL A 177 1.35 13.00 -1.03
N CYS A 178 0.18 12.65 -1.56
CA CYS A 178 -0.29 12.99 -2.91
C CYS A 178 -1.75 13.44 -2.83
N GLY A 179 -2.00 14.75 -2.88
CA GLY A 179 -3.32 15.32 -2.56
C GLY A 179 -3.75 15.00 -1.13
N ASN A 180 -4.98 14.48 -0.96
CA ASN A 180 -5.49 14.00 0.33
C ASN A 180 -5.11 12.53 0.64
N ASN A 181 -4.47 11.85 -0.32
CA ASN A 181 -4.05 10.46 -0.15
C ASN A 181 -2.56 10.37 0.19
N ARG A 182 -2.12 9.19 0.59
CA ARG A 182 -0.71 8.89 0.85
C ARG A 182 -0.27 7.77 -0.08
N TYR A 183 0.80 8.02 -0.83
CA TYR A 183 1.44 6.98 -1.62
C TYR A 183 2.49 6.24 -0.79
N ARG A 184 3.01 6.84 0.29
CA ARG A 184 3.81 6.15 1.31
C ARG A 184 2.92 5.69 2.45
N THR A 185 2.75 4.39 2.55
CA THR A 185 2.09 3.69 3.65
C THR A 185 2.99 3.71 4.89
N LYS A 186 2.39 3.64 6.08
CA LYS A 186 3.13 3.56 7.35
C LYS A 186 3.71 2.16 7.58
N GLU A 187 2.91 1.14 7.34
CA GLU A 187 3.25 -0.26 7.64
C GLU A 187 2.98 -1.15 6.41
N PRO A 188 3.84 -1.09 5.38
CA PRO A 188 3.61 -1.78 4.11
C PRO A 188 3.62 -3.32 4.25
N ASN A 189 4.31 -3.86 5.26
CA ASN A 189 4.33 -5.30 5.51
C ASN A 189 2.97 -5.83 6.01
N ILE A 190 2.20 -5.01 6.75
CA ILE A 190 0.83 -5.37 7.14
C ILE A 190 -0.06 -5.46 5.89
N ILE A 191 0.08 -4.49 4.97
CA ILE A 191 -0.69 -4.45 3.72
C ILE A 191 -0.33 -5.67 2.85
N ALA A 192 0.96 -5.97 2.66
CA ALA A 192 1.41 -7.15 1.92
C ALA A 192 0.90 -8.46 2.54
N THR A 193 0.91 -8.57 3.88
CA THR A 193 0.39 -9.75 4.60
C THR A 193 -1.11 -9.92 4.37
N TYR A 194 -1.87 -8.82 4.45
CA TYR A 194 -3.29 -8.81 4.12
C TYR A 194 -3.52 -9.28 2.67
N GLU A 195 -2.74 -8.79 1.72
CA GLU A 195 -2.88 -9.18 0.32
C GLU A 195 -2.64 -10.70 0.11
N HIS A 196 -1.68 -11.29 0.83
CA HIS A 196 -1.44 -12.74 0.81
C HIS A 196 -2.65 -13.52 1.33
N ARG A 197 -3.28 -13.04 2.41
CA ARG A 197 -4.50 -13.63 2.96
C ARG A 197 -5.68 -13.50 1.99
N ALA A 198 -5.91 -12.30 1.48
CA ALA A 198 -7.00 -12.00 0.54
C ALA A 198 -6.88 -12.83 -0.75
N TRP A 199 -5.67 -12.96 -1.30
CA TRP A 199 -5.40 -13.80 -2.47
C TRP A 199 -5.79 -15.27 -2.25
N ARG A 200 -5.65 -15.76 -1.02
CA ARG A 200 -5.98 -17.13 -0.63
C ARG A 200 -7.41 -17.30 -0.10
N GLY A 201 -8.20 -16.23 -0.04
CA GLY A 201 -9.54 -16.24 0.54
C GLY A 201 -9.56 -16.48 2.06
N MET A 202 -8.45 -16.17 2.74
CA MET A 202 -8.32 -16.25 4.20
C MET A 202 -8.84 -14.95 4.81
N PHE A 203 -10.03 -14.98 5.39
CA PHE A 203 -10.69 -13.81 6.01
C PHE A 203 -11.18 -14.09 7.43
N GLU A 204 -10.88 -15.28 7.96
CA GLU A 204 -11.31 -15.76 9.27
C GLU A 204 -10.76 -14.94 10.43
N ASP A 205 -9.59 -14.32 10.23
CA ASP A 205 -8.97 -13.38 11.15
C ASP A 205 -9.86 -12.16 11.47
N ALA A 206 -10.69 -11.75 10.51
CA ALA A 206 -11.67 -10.70 10.69
C ALA A 206 -13.01 -11.20 11.25
N LEU A 207 -13.19 -12.50 11.50
CA LEU A 207 -14.45 -13.09 11.96
C LEU A 207 -14.35 -13.49 13.43
N ALA A 208 -15.06 -12.77 14.30
CA ALA A 208 -15.23 -13.16 15.69
C ALA A 208 -16.30 -14.27 15.85
N SER A 209 -17.24 -14.39 14.90
CA SER A 209 -18.33 -15.38 14.90
C SER A 209 -18.15 -16.49 13.86
N ALA A 210 -16.98 -17.14 13.81
CA ALA A 210 -16.68 -18.20 12.84
C ALA A 210 -17.70 -19.37 12.86
N TYR A 211 -18.33 -19.64 14.00
CA TYR A 211 -19.35 -20.70 14.12
C TYR A 211 -20.56 -20.52 13.18
N LYS A 212 -20.93 -19.28 12.81
CA LYS A 212 -22.03 -19.01 11.86
C LYS A 212 -21.69 -19.55 10.47
N PHE A 213 -20.44 -19.34 10.03
CA PHE A 213 -19.90 -19.89 8.79
C PHE A 213 -19.89 -21.42 8.81
N GLU A 214 -19.36 -22.01 9.89
CA GLU A 214 -19.21 -23.46 10.03
C GLU A 214 -20.55 -24.17 10.07
N SER A 215 -21.53 -23.59 10.77
CA SER A 215 -22.90 -24.10 10.85
C SER A 215 -23.54 -24.16 9.46
N TYR A 216 -23.46 -23.08 8.68
CA TYR A 216 -23.99 -23.06 7.31
C TYR A 216 -23.24 -24.04 6.41
N SER A 217 -21.91 -24.10 6.51
CA SER A 217 -21.07 -25.03 5.74
C SER A 217 -21.44 -26.49 6.01
N ARG A 218 -21.67 -26.86 7.27
CA ARG A 218 -22.11 -28.21 7.66
C ARG A 218 -23.50 -28.52 7.10
N LYS A 219 -24.45 -27.58 7.24
CA LYS A 219 -25.81 -27.68 6.69
C LYS A 219 -25.75 -27.93 5.17
N LEU A 220 -25.00 -27.12 4.43
CA LEU A 220 -24.88 -27.23 2.99
C LEU A 220 -24.27 -28.58 2.55
N ARG A 221 -23.19 -29.02 3.21
CA ARG A 221 -22.56 -30.33 2.92
C ARG A 221 -23.54 -31.50 3.11
N SER A 222 -24.50 -31.38 4.02
CA SER A 222 -25.54 -32.38 4.25
C SER A 222 -26.75 -32.28 3.30
N THR A 223 -26.86 -31.20 2.52
CA THR A 223 -28.03 -30.94 1.67
C THR A 223 -27.93 -31.74 0.37
N LYS A 224 -28.85 -32.70 0.18
CA LYS A 224 -28.87 -33.58 -1.02
C LYS A 224 -29.10 -32.78 -2.32
N GLU A 225 -29.98 -31.80 -2.26
CA GLU A 225 -30.35 -30.96 -3.41
C GLU A 225 -29.16 -30.18 -3.98
N PHE A 226 -28.35 -29.55 -3.11
CA PHE A 226 -27.10 -28.88 -3.49
C PHE A 226 -26.20 -29.77 -4.35
N TRP A 227 -26.01 -31.02 -3.92
CA TRP A 227 -25.14 -31.96 -4.60
C TRP A 227 -25.71 -32.53 -5.89
N ARG A 228 -27.04 -32.70 -5.96
CA ARG A 228 -27.74 -33.04 -7.20
C ARG A 228 -27.50 -31.95 -8.24
N GLU A 229 -27.73 -30.69 -7.88
CA GLU A 229 -27.56 -29.55 -8.78
C GLU A 229 -26.11 -29.35 -9.22
N TRP A 230 -25.13 -29.56 -8.32
CA TRP A 230 -23.72 -29.53 -8.70
C TRP A 230 -23.37 -30.65 -9.69
N LYS A 231 -23.92 -31.85 -9.49
CA LYS A 231 -23.73 -32.97 -10.41
C LYS A 231 -24.33 -32.65 -11.78
N ASP A 232 -25.54 -32.10 -11.81
CA ASP A 232 -26.26 -31.78 -13.05
C ASP A 232 -25.53 -30.68 -13.84
N LEU A 233 -25.07 -29.62 -13.16
CA LEU A 233 -24.30 -28.53 -13.78
C LEU A 233 -23.01 -29.05 -14.46
N LYS A 234 -22.30 -29.97 -13.80
CA LYS A 234 -21.06 -30.56 -14.36
C LYS A 234 -21.32 -31.59 -15.46
N ALA A 235 -22.25 -32.51 -15.23
CA ALA A 235 -22.36 -33.74 -16.00
C ALA A 235 -23.17 -33.57 -17.29
N THR A 236 -24.14 -32.67 -17.29
CA THR A 236 -25.16 -32.63 -18.33
C THR A 236 -24.95 -31.47 -19.30
N THR A 237 -24.53 -30.30 -18.80
CA THR A 237 -24.48 -29.07 -19.59
C THR A 237 -23.07 -28.70 -20.08
N PHE A 238 -22.02 -29.07 -19.33
CA PHE A 238 -20.65 -28.58 -19.58
C PHE A 238 -19.56 -29.65 -19.44
N LYS A 239 -19.89 -30.92 -19.74
CA LYS A 239 -19.03 -32.10 -19.52
C LYS A 239 -17.62 -31.99 -20.12
N ASP A 240 -17.51 -31.37 -21.29
CA ASP A 240 -16.26 -31.30 -22.06
C ASP A 240 -15.51 -29.95 -21.88
N TYR A 241 -15.99 -29.09 -20.99
CA TYR A 241 -15.37 -27.79 -20.72
C TYR A 241 -14.57 -27.81 -19.41
N ASP A 242 -13.28 -27.51 -19.48
CA ASP A 242 -12.43 -27.39 -18.29
C ASP A 242 -12.58 -25.99 -17.66
N PHE A 243 -13.45 -25.90 -16.66
CA PHE A 243 -13.75 -24.66 -15.94
C PHE A 243 -12.91 -24.46 -14.67
N TRP A 244 -11.94 -25.33 -14.40
CA TRP A 244 -11.10 -25.23 -13.20
C TRP A 244 -9.91 -24.30 -13.43
N ASP A 245 -9.60 -23.44 -12.45
CA ASP A 245 -8.35 -22.68 -12.49
C ASP A 245 -7.13 -23.58 -12.19
N LYS A 246 -5.93 -23.00 -12.30
CA LYS A 246 -4.65 -23.68 -11.96
C LYS A 246 -4.58 -24.24 -10.52
N ASN A 247 -5.44 -23.79 -9.62
CA ASN A 247 -5.53 -24.24 -8.24
C ASN A 247 -6.68 -25.26 -8.03
N GLY A 248 -7.35 -25.68 -9.11
CA GLY A 248 -8.51 -26.55 -9.06
C GLY A 248 -9.75 -25.88 -8.46
N ILE A 249 -9.91 -24.57 -8.61
CA ILE A 249 -11.03 -23.79 -8.07
C ILE A 249 -11.77 -23.09 -9.21
N VAL A 250 -13.10 -23.20 -9.20
CA VAL A 250 -14.00 -22.38 -10.02
C VAL A 250 -14.71 -21.37 -9.12
N ARG A 251 -14.71 -20.08 -9.52
CA ARG A 251 -15.19 -18.96 -8.69
C ARG A 251 -16.35 -18.24 -9.36
N ARG A 252 -17.25 -17.71 -8.55
CA ARG A 252 -18.29 -16.81 -9.07
C ARG A 252 -17.68 -15.51 -9.59
N THR A 253 -18.37 -14.85 -10.51
CA THR A 253 -17.99 -13.53 -11.00
C THR A 253 -18.06 -12.50 -9.87
N ALA A 254 -16.99 -11.71 -9.72
CA ALA A 254 -16.95 -10.62 -8.75
C ALA A 254 -17.73 -9.39 -9.28
N ILE A 255 -18.65 -8.88 -8.44
CA ILE A 255 -19.34 -7.62 -8.70
C ILE A 255 -18.37 -6.48 -8.33
N PRO A 256 -18.11 -5.51 -9.21
CA PRO A 256 -17.19 -4.41 -8.93
C PRO A 256 -17.76 -3.46 -7.86
N GLU A 257 -16.87 -2.66 -7.30
CA GLU A 257 -17.20 -1.53 -6.44
C GLU A 257 -18.32 -0.66 -7.06
N GLY A 258 -19.42 -0.51 -6.33
CA GLY A 258 -20.48 0.46 -6.62
C GLY A 258 -21.34 0.21 -7.86
N ASN A 259 -21.33 -0.99 -8.46
CA ASN A 259 -21.85 -1.14 -9.82
C ASN A 259 -23.14 -1.97 -9.99
N TRP A 260 -24.05 -1.40 -10.79
CA TRP A 260 -25.01 -2.05 -11.69
C TRP A 260 -24.53 -1.78 -13.13
N ASN A 261 -23.50 -2.50 -13.59
CA ASN A 261 -22.87 -2.17 -14.88
C ASN A 261 -23.72 -2.65 -16.06
N ARG A 262 -24.18 -1.73 -16.92
CA ARG A 262 -24.95 -2.06 -18.14
C ARG A 262 -24.14 -2.87 -19.17
N GLU A 263 -22.81 -2.76 -19.19
CA GLU A 263 -21.95 -3.50 -20.13
C GLU A 263 -21.63 -4.93 -19.68
N ARG A 264 -21.93 -5.28 -18.42
CA ARG A 264 -21.79 -6.64 -17.86
C ARG A 264 -23.09 -7.43 -17.92
N LEU A 265 -23.93 -7.19 -18.92
CA LEU A 265 -25.02 -8.13 -19.20
C LEU A 265 -24.41 -9.49 -19.56
N PRO A 266 -25.00 -10.61 -19.13
CA PRO A 266 -24.54 -11.92 -19.55
C PRO A 266 -24.69 -12.01 -21.07
N HIS A 267 -23.56 -12.11 -21.78
CA HIS A 267 -23.56 -12.06 -23.24
C HIS A 267 -23.90 -13.41 -23.90
N PHE A 268 -23.87 -14.51 -23.13
CA PHE A 268 -24.16 -15.89 -23.56
C PHE A 268 -23.45 -16.29 -24.88
N ARG A 269 -22.26 -15.75 -25.16
CA ARG A 269 -21.60 -15.84 -26.48
C ARG A 269 -21.05 -17.24 -26.74
N ASP A 270 -20.32 -17.79 -25.77
CA ASP A 270 -19.63 -19.06 -25.89
C ASP A 270 -19.95 -20.00 -24.72
N VAL A 271 -19.36 -21.19 -24.73
CA VAL A 271 -19.56 -22.21 -23.69
C VAL A 271 -19.05 -21.73 -22.33
N ALA A 272 -17.96 -20.95 -22.31
CA ALA A 272 -17.38 -20.39 -21.09
C ALA A 272 -18.33 -19.38 -20.44
N ASP A 273 -18.86 -18.43 -21.22
CA ASP A 273 -19.84 -17.45 -20.79
C ASP A 273 -21.12 -18.13 -20.27
N LYS A 274 -21.65 -19.10 -21.02
CA LYS A 274 -22.85 -19.86 -20.63
C LYS A 274 -22.63 -20.60 -19.31
N PHE A 275 -21.47 -21.24 -19.15
CA PHE A 275 -21.09 -21.89 -17.90
C PHE A 275 -21.01 -20.89 -16.75
N GLN A 276 -20.30 -19.78 -16.92
CA GLN A 276 -20.09 -18.81 -15.86
C GLN A 276 -21.41 -18.23 -15.35
N VAL A 277 -22.35 -17.93 -16.26
CA VAL A 277 -23.68 -17.43 -15.87
C VAL A 277 -24.46 -18.46 -15.06
N ALA A 278 -24.50 -19.72 -15.52
CA ALA A 278 -25.17 -20.79 -14.78
C ALA A 278 -24.50 -21.05 -13.42
N PHE A 279 -23.16 -21.02 -13.38
CA PHE A 279 -22.38 -21.19 -12.17
C PHE A 279 -22.57 -20.03 -11.18
N ASP A 280 -22.69 -18.79 -11.66
CA ASP A 280 -22.98 -17.62 -10.82
C ASP A 280 -24.37 -17.73 -10.17
N VAL A 281 -25.38 -18.19 -10.91
CA VAL A 281 -26.73 -18.46 -10.36
C VAL A 281 -26.68 -19.59 -9.32
N PHE A 282 -25.95 -20.68 -9.60
CA PHE A 282 -25.73 -21.75 -8.64
C PHE A 282 -25.05 -21.23 -7.37
N CYS A 283 -24.01 -20.40 -7.50
CA CYS A 283 -23.33 -19.79 -6.36
C CYS A 283 -24.23 -18.83 -5.59
N TRP A 284 -25.06 -18.04 -6.27
CA TRP A 284 -26.04 -17.16 -5.63
C TRP A 284 -27.05 -17.97 -4.80
N LYS A 285 -27.62 -19.04 -5.38
CA LYS A 285 -28.61 -19.90 -4.72
C LYS A 285 -28.10 -20.51 -3.42
N TRP A 286 -26.83 -20.92 -3.39
CA TRP A 286 -26.21 -21.62 -2.26
C TRP A 286 -25.21 -20.77 -1.46
N PHE A 287 -25.18 -19.46 -1.70
CA PHE A 287 -24.24 -18.51 -1.11
C PHE A 287 -22.78 -18.99 -1.12
N LEU A 288 -22.29 -19.33 -2.31
CA LEU A 288 -20.93 -19.82 -2.52
C LEU A 288 -20.00 -18.70 -3.00
N TYR A 289 -18.74 -18.79 -2.58
CA TYR A 289 -17.62 -18.16 -3.26
C TYR A 289 -17.22 -18.95 -4.51
N GLY A 290 -17.32 -20.28 -4.46
CA GLY A 290 -16.99 -21.17 -5.56
C GLY A 290 -17.04 -22.65 -5.18
N MET A 291 -16.44 -23.48 -6.04
CA MET A 291 -16.24 -24.91 -5.81
C MET A 291 -14.75 -25.23 -5.95
N LYS A 292 -14.25 -26.17 -5.15
CA LYS A 292 -12.88 -26.68 -5.22
C LYS A 292 -12.90 -28.15 -5.59
N ARG A 293 -12.08 -28.53 -6.57
CA ARG A 293 -11.83 -29.91 -6.95
C ARG A 293 -11.08 -30.60 -5.81
N ALA A 294 -11.67 -31.67 -5.27
CA ALA A 294 -11.10 -32.43 -4.16
C ALA A 294 -11.45 -33.92 -4.27
N LYS A 295 -10.66 -34.77 -3.60
CA LYS A 295 -10.91 -36.22 -3.49
C LYS A 295 -11.26 -36.55 -2.04
N PRO A 296 -12.23 -37.44 -1.77
CA PRO A 296 -13.02 -38.24 -2.71
C PRO A 296 -14.19 -37.48 -3.38
N ARG A 297 -14.45 -36.25 -2.94
CA ARG A 297 -15.56 -35.42 -3.42
C ARG A 297 -15.11 -33.97 -3.49
N ASP A 298 -15.62 -33.23 -4.47
CA ASP A 298 -15.46 -31.78 -4.54
C ASP A 298 -15.91 -31.11 -3.25
N GLU A 299 -15.43 -29.90 -3.02
CA GLU A 299 -15.66 -29.14 -1.80
C GLU A 299 -16.38 -27.81 -2.10
N PRO A 300 -17.53 -27.53 -1.46
CA PRO A 300 -18.15 -26.21 -1.54
C PRO A 300 -17.31 -25.18 -0.79
N LEU A 301 -17.00 -24.09 -1.48
CA LEU A 301 -16.40 -22.92 -0.86
C LEU A 301 -17.54 -21.95 -0.54
N VAL A 302 -18.09 -22.06 0.68
CA VAL A 302 -19.14 -21.15 1.15
C VAL A 302 -18.60 -19.72 1.20
N GLN A 303 -19.41 -18.76 0.76
CA GLN A 303 -19.06 -17.35 0.80
C GLN A 303 -18.97 -16.90 2.24
N LYS A 304 -17.80 -16.42 2.66
CA LYS A 304 -17.59 -15.84 4.00
C LYS A 304 -17.91 -14.36 4.00
N THR A 305 -18.20 -13.86 5.19
CA THR A 305 -17.99 -12.45 5.47
C THR A 305 -16.52 -12.13 5.21
N SER A 306 -16.26 -11.08 4.44
CA SER A 306 -14.91 -10.75 3.97
C SER A 306 -14.75 -9.23 3.86
N TYR A 307 -13.51 -8.78 3.71
CA TYR A 307 -13.20 -7.37 3.54
C TYR A 307 -12.13 -7.17 2.46
N ALA A 308 -12.37 -6.19 1.59
CA ALA A 308 -11.47 -5.81 0.52
C ALA A 308 -10.86 -4.44 0.85
N PHE A 309 -9.54 -4.40 1.03
CA PHE A 309 -8.80 -3.15 1.12
C PHE A 309 -8.49 -2.65 -0.28
N THR A 310 -8.97 -1.45 -0.60
CA THR A 310 -8.86 -0.84 -1.93
C THR A 310 -8.14 0.51 -1.86
N PRO A 311 -7.71 1.05 -3.02
CA PRO A 311 -7.11 2.37 -3.09
C PRO A 311 -8.06 3.47 -2.64
N TYR A 312 -9.36 3.20 -2.58
CA TYR A 312 -10.40 4.16 -2.25
C TYR A 312 -10.92 3.98 -0.82
N GLY A 313 -10.94 2.76 -0.29
CA GLY A 313 -11.44 2.50 1.06
C GLY A 313 -11.38 1.04 1.45
N THR A 314 -12.20 0.65 2.42
CA THR A 314 -12.39 -0.75 2.82
C THR A 314 -13.82 -1.13 2.51
N GLN A 315 -14.01 -2.18 1.74
CA GLN A 315 -15.31 -2.76 1.48
C GLN A 315 -15.51 -3.96 2.38
N VAL A 316 -16.69 -4.10 2.95
CA VAL A 316 -17.08 -5.27 3.73
C VAL A 316 -18.18 -5.99 2.96
N PHE A 317 -17.99 -7.28 2.72
CA PHE A 317 -18.98 -8.14 2.11
C PHE A 317 -19.59 -9.05 3.17
N ILE A 318 -20.92 -9.05 3.25
CA ILE A 318 -21.71 -9.88 4.16
C ILE A 318 -22.56 -10.85 3.32
N PRO A 319 -22.45 -12.17 3.50
CA PRO A 319 -23.26 -13.14 2.78
C PRO A 319 -24.74 -13.06 3.17
N GLY A 320 -25.65 -13.37 2.24
CA GLY A 320 -27.09 -13.31 2.53
C GLY A 320 -27.60 -14.34 3.53
N TYR A 321 -26.85 -15.42 3.81
CA TYR A 321 -27.19 -16.35 4.90
C TYR A 321 -26.72 -15.87 6.29
N TRP A 322 -26.01 -14.74 6.35
CA TRP A 322 -25.40 -14.25 7.58
C TRP A 322 -26.24 -13.14 8.22
N SER A 323 -26.85 -13.45 9.36
CA SER A 323 -27.45 -12.40 10.20
C SER A 323 -26.32 -11.66 10.95
N ILE A 324 -26.08 -10.41 10.56
CA ILE A 324 -24.96 -9.60 11.05
C ILE A 324 -25.26 -8.96 12.40
N ASP A 325 -24.36 -9.17 13.36
CA ASP A 325 -24.17 -8.30 14.53
C ASP A 325 -22.84 -7.56 14.36
N VAL A 326 -22.92 -6.26 14.10
CA VAL A 326 -21.75 -5.41 13.78
C VAL A 326 -20.70 -5.45 14.89
N ASN A 327 -21.11 -5.55 16.17
CA ASN A 327 -20.17 -5.51 17.29
C ASN A 327 -19.54 -6.87 17.59
N ARG A 328 -20.26 -7.95 17.30
CA ARG A 328 -19.85 -9.31 17.70
C ARG A 328 -19.28 -10.14 16.57
N ASP A 329 -19.63 -9.85 15.32
CA ASP A 329 -19.24 -10.70 14.20
C ASP A 329 -17.89 -10.33 13.58
N PHE A 330 -17.47 -9.06 13.71
CA PHE A 330 -16.22 -8.56 13.16
C PHE A 330 -15.14 -8.36 14.21
N ASN A 331 -13.92 -8.75 13.86
CA ASN A 331 -12.72 -8.30 14.54
C ASN A 331 -12.31 -6.92 14.01
N TRP A 332 -12.86 -5.87 14.64
CA TRP A 332 -12.58 -4.47 14.27
C TRP A 332 -11.13 -4.06 14.49
N ASP A 333 -10.39 -4.75 15.36
CA ASP A 333 -8.98 -4.45 15.59
C ASP A 333 -8.15 -4.77 14.34
N GLU A 334 -8.44 -5.87 13.64
CA GLU A 334 -7.74 -6.23 12.41
C GLU A 334 -8.04 -5.24 11.27
N ILE A 335 -9.31 -4.88 11.10
CA ILE A 335 -9.72 -3.87 10.11
C ILE A 335 -9.07 -2.52 10.45
N THR A 336 -9.11 -2.10 11.71
CA THR A 336 -8.51 -0.85 12.17
C THR A 336 -6.99 -0.84 11.99
N ARG A 337 -6.32 -1.98 12.21
CA ARG A 337 -4.89 -2.15 11.98
C ARG A 337 -4.51 -1.87 10.53
N LEU A 338 -5.29 -2.35 9.57
CA LEU A 338 -5.06 -2.07 8.14
C LEU A 338 -5.24 -0.59 7.78
N HIS A 339 -6.25 0.08 8.34
CA HIS A 339 -6.41 1.52 8.16
C HIS A 339 -5.24 2.33 8.74
N ARG A 340 -4.73 1.92 9.91
CA ARG A 340 -3.54 2.53 10.52
C ARG A 340 -2.28 2.28 9.67
N ALA A 341 -2.14 1.08 9.09
CA ALA A 341 -1.02 0.72 8.23
C ALA A 341 -0.94 1.61 6.97
N ARG A 342 -2.08 2.04 6.41
CA ARG A 342 -2.11 3.05 5.32
C ARG A 342 -1.78 4.46 5.78
N GLY A 343 -1.82 4.72 7.08
CA GLY A 343 -1.53 6.02 7.67
C GLY A 343 -2.73 6.94 7.77
N VAL A 344 -3.95 6.38 7.78
CA VAL A 344 -5.17 7.16 8.07
C VAL A 344 -5.12 7.62 9.53
N PRO A 345 -5.17 8.93 9.81
CA PRO A 345 -5.14 9.43 11.18
C PRO A 345 -6.45 9.09 11.91
N ARG A 346 -6.37 8.96 13.24
CA ARG A 346 -7.59 8.86 14.07
C ARG A 346 -8.48 10.08 13.85
N GLN A 347 -9.78 9.81 13.80
CA GLN A 347 -10.85 10.79 13.62
C GLN A 347 -11.79 10.71 14.82
N GLY A 348 -12.45 11.82 15.13
CA GLY A 348 -13.41 11.90 16.23
C GLY A 348 -13.60 13.35 16.66
N GLU A 349 -14.82 13.70 17.06
CA GLU A 349 -15.18 15.08 17.37
C GLU A 349 -14.24 15.70 18.42
N LYS A 350 -14.06 15.03 19.56
CA LYS A 350 -13.13 15.45 20.62
C LYS A 350 -11.69 15.57 20.13
N LEU A 351 -11.25 14.69 19.24
CA LEU A 351 -9.89 14.75 18.68
C LEU A 351 -9.73 15.96 17.75
N GLU A 352 -10.73 16.27 16.94
CA GLU A 352 -10.72 17.46 16.07
C GLU A 352 -10.79 18.76 16.87
N GLN A 353 -11.60 18.80 17.93
CA GLN A 353 -11.63 19.91 18.87
C GLN A 353 -10.24 20.12 19.51
N ASN A 354 -9.62 19.06 20.02
CA ASN A 354 -8.28 19.11 20.61
C ASN A 354 -7.22 19.58 19.59
N ARG A 355 -7.27 19.09 18.34
CA ARG A 355 -6.37 19.53 17.25
C ARG A 355 -6.54 21.01 16.94
N ALA A 356 -7.78 21.48 16.86
CA ALA A 356 -8.09 22.89 16.61
C ALA A 356 -7.59 23.78 17.76
N GLU A 357 -7.75 23.34 19.01
CA GLU A 357 -7.26 24.06 20.18
C GLU A 357 -5.73 24.10 20.20
N LEU A 358 -5.06 22.96 20.02
CA LEU A 358 -3.61 22.87 19.98
C LEU A 358 -3.02 23.78 18.89
N LEU A 359 -3.67 23.89 17.73
CA LEU A 359 -3.25 24.78 16.65
C LEU A 359 -3.43 26.26 17.02
N LYS A 360 -4.52 26.62 17.71
CA LYS A 360 -4.71 27.98 18.26
C LYS A 360 -3.61 28.30 19.28
N GLN A 361 -3.32 27.37 20.19
CA GLN A 361 -2.25 27.51 21.18
C GLN A 361 -0.88 27.67 20.51
N ALA A 362 -0.55 26.85 19.50
CA ALA A 362 0.69 26.92 18.74
C ALA A 362 0.87 28.28 18.03
N LYS A 363 -0.19 28.83 17.44
CA LYS A 363 -0.18 30.19 16.86
C LYS A 363 0.15 31.23 17.92
N ARG A 364 -0.50 31.18 19.08
CA ARG A 364 -0.26 32.12 20.19
C ARG A 364 1.18 32.01 20.70
N ALA A 365 1.69 30.80 20.93
CA ALA A 365 3.06 30.59 21.37
C ALA A 365 4.09 31.08 20.36
N ARG A 366 3.87 30.88 19.05
CA ARG A 366 4.77 31.41 18.01
C ARG A 366 4.78 32.93 17.98
N ASN A 367 3.62 33.56 18.12
CA ASN A 367 3.51 35.02 18.23
C ASN A 367 4.19 35.55 19.50
N ALA A 368 3.97 34.91 20.65
CA ALA A 368 4.63 35.24 21.91
C ALA A 368 6.15 35.05 21.82
N ASN A 369 6.61 34.00 21.15
CA ASN A 369 8.03 33.74 20.91
C ASN A 369 8.69 34.79 20.01
N ARG A 370 7.98 35.27 18.97
CA ARG A 370 8.45 36.41 18.14
C ARG A 370 8.57 37.67 18.99
N LYS A 371 7.57 37.98 19.83
CA LYS A 371 7.60 39.13 20.75
C LYS A 371 8.72 39.01 21.79
N ALA A 372 8.91 37.85 22.39
CA ALA A 372 9.97 37.58 23.36
C ALA A 372 11.36 37.79 22.74
N LYS A 373 11.57 37.32 21.51
CA LYS A 373 12.82 37.56 20.75
C LYS A 373 13.06 39.05 20.48
N ARG A 374 12.03 39.80 20.06
CA ARG A 374 12.13 41.26 19.86
C ARG A 374 12.48 42.01 21.16
N LYS A 375 12.00 41.51 22.30
CA LYS A 375 12.31 42.04 23.64
C LYS A 375 13.67 41.54 24.20
N GLY A 376 14.44 40.78 23.44
CA GLY A 376 15.74 40.26 23.89
C GLY A 376 15.67 39.19 24.98
N LEU A 377 14.50 38.62 25.28
CA LEU A 377 14.33 37.64 26.36
C LEU A 377 15.03 36.31 26.01
N ARG A 378 15.74 35.73 26.99
CA ARG A 378 16.49 34.46 26.87
C ARG A 378 16.17 33.53 28.05
N GLY A 379 16.52 32.24 27.88
CA GLY A 379 16.38 31.21 28.93
C GLY A 379 14.95 31.10 29.47
N GLU A 380 14.83 30.91 30.78
CA GLU A 380 13.55 30.78 31.49
C GLU A 380 12.63 31.98 31.30
N LYS A 381 13.16 33.21 31.30
CA LYS A 381 12.36 34.43 31.08
C LYS A 381 11.65 34.42 29.73
N ARG A 382 12.28 33.84 28.69
CA ARG A 382 11.65 33.66 27.38
C ARG A 382 10.53 32.62 27.44
N TYR A 383 10.75 31.49 28.11
CA TYR A 383 9.73 30.44 28.19
C TYR A 383 8.53 30.88 29.04
N ALA A 384 8.75 31.54 30.18
CA ALA A 384 7.67 32.16 30.97
C ALA A 384 6.84 33.15 30.14
N PHE A 385 7.49 34.02 29.36
CA PHE A 385 6.80 34.95 28.45
C PHE A 385 5.96 34.22 27.39
N ILE A 386 6.48 33.11 26.86
CA ILE A 386 5.75 32.30 25.87
C ILE A 386 4.55 31.60 26.51
N LYS A 387 4.68 31.04 27.72
CA LYS A 387 3.59 30.40 28.45
C LYS A 387 2.45 31.39 28.70
N ALA A 388 2.76 32.55 29.27
CA ALA A 388 1.79 33.62 29.49
C ALA A 388 1.11 34.07 28.18
N GLY A 389 1.90 34.33 27.13
CA GLY A 389 1.37 34.75 25.83
C GLY A 389 0.57 33.67 25.08
N ALA A 390 0.80 32.38 25.40
CA ALA A 390 0.07 31.25 24.86
C ALA A 390 -1.17 30.86 25.67
N ARG A 391 -1.36 31.45 26.86
CA ARG A 391 -2.33 31.02 27.89
C ARG A 391 -2.11 29.58 28.35
N LEU A 392 -0.85 29.21 28.54
CA LEU A 392 -0.46 27.94 29.15
C LEU A 392 -0.27 28.14 30.65
N ASP A 393 -0.55 27.11 31.43
CA ASP A 393 -0.24 27.07 32.86
C ASP A 393 1.27 27.32 33.07
N GLU A 394 1.63 28.07 34.10
CA GLU A 394 3.02 28.40 34.41
C GLU A 394 3.88 27.15 34.68
N ARG A 395 3.27 26.11 35.25
CA ARG A 395 3.87 24.80 35.53
C ARG A 395 4.07 23.95 34.28
N THR A 396 3.55 24.36 33.12
CA THR A 396 3.75 23.65 31.86
C THR A 396 5.24 23.52 31.57
N ASP A 397 5.73 22.30 31.34
CA ASP A 397 7.16 22.09 31.10
C ASP A 397 7.66 22.80 29.82
N ASN A 398 8.92 23.25 29.88
CA ASN A 398 9.57 23.92 28.77
C ASN A 398 9.75 23.00 27.56
N ALA A 399 9.84 21.66 27.73
CA ALA A 399 9.84 20.74 26.59
C ALA A 399 8.49 20.76 25.86
N SER A 400 7.36 20.85 26.58
CA SER A 400 6.02 21.01 26.00
C SER A 400 5.91 22.31 25.20
N VAL A 401 6.45 23.42 25.70
CA VAL A 401 6.51 24.69 24.95
C VAL A 401 7.36 24.55 23.68
N ARG A 402 8.50 23.86 23.75
CA ARG A 402 9.35 23.59 22.57
C ARG A 402 8.62 22.73 21.53
N ARG A 403 7.88 21.70 21.96
CA ARG A 403 7.04 20.86 21.08
C ARG A 403 5.99 21.73 20.39
N LEU A 404 5.28 22.56 21.15
CA LEU A 404 4.24 23.46 20.64
C LEU A 404 4.77 24.48 19.61
N LEU A 405 5.98 25.02 19.82
CA LEU A 405 6.63 25.92 18.86
C LEU A 405 7.03 25.21 17.55
N ARG A 406 7.35 23.92 17.62
CA ARG A 406 7.69 23.08 16.46
C ARG A 406 6.45 22.59 15.71
N GLN A 407 5.25 22.72 16.29
CA GLN A 407 4.00 22.27 15.67
C GLN A 407 3.73 22.94 14.31
N PRO A 408 3.45 22.19 13.23
CA PRO A 408 3.05 22.76 11.94
C PRO A 408 1.78 23.61 12.07
N LEU A 409 1.72 24.74 11.35
CA LEU A 409 0.57 25.66 11.41
C LEU A 409 -0.42 25.50 10.24
N SER A 410 -0.10 24.70 9.23
CA SER A 410 -1.02 24.40 8.13
C SER A 410 -1.91 23.21 8.48
N ARG A 411 -3.20 23.31 8.17
CA ARG A 411 -4.17 22.21 8.32
C ARG A 411 -3.79 20.98 7.48
N SER A 412 -3.13 21.19 6.33
CA SER A 412 -2.73 20.13 5.40
C SER A 412 -1.57 19.23 5.90
N VAL A 413 -0.88 19.60 6.98
CA VAL A 413 0.33 18.89 7.46
C VAL A 413 0.13 18.29 8.87
N ILE A 414 -1.05 18.44 9.49
CA ILE A 414 -1.32 17.97 10.87
C ILE A 414 -1.34 16.44 10.99
N ALA A 415 -1.33 15.71 9.88
CA ALA A 415 -1.30 14.25 9.91
C ALA A 415 0.07 13.62 10.23
N TYR A 416 1.08 14.41 10.63
CA TYR A 416 2.41 13.91 10.96
C TYR A 416 2.83 14.25 12.40
N ARG A 417 3.26 13.19 13.12
CA ARG A 417 3.60 13.10 14.56
C ARG A 417 2.47 12.68 15.51
N ALA A 418 1.72 11.65 15.14
CA ALA A 418 1.38 10.64 16.13
C ALA A 418 2.38 9.50 15.92
N ASP A 419 3.01 9.05 17.00
CA ASP A 419 4.04 8.00 17.09
C ASP A 419 5.46 8.59 17.03
N GLU A 420 5.99 8.92 18.23
CA GLU A 420 7.43 8.87 18.53
C GLU A 420 7.91 7.41 18.45
#